data_AF-A0A8E2AR08-F1
#
_entry.id   AF-A0A8E2AR08-F1
#
_cell.length_a   1.000
_cell.length_b   1.000
_cell.length_c   1.000
_cell.angle_alpha   90.00
_cell.angle_beta   90.00
_cell.angle_gamma   90.00
#
_symmetry.space_group_name_H-M   'P 1'
#
loop_
_entity.id
_entity.type
_entity.pdbx_description
1 polymer ?
#
loop_
_entity_poly.entity_id
_entity_poly.type
_entity_poly.pdbx_seq_one_letter_code
_entity_poly.pdbx_strand_id
1 'polypeptide(L)'
;MFLLDMLANLPRLRLSSDHLRFILWMLKELGVSDVPSYKRFRQKQDELNKMMHIRTQLKRSPKGGVFYQNNMADLLAIDWANPETRAWLEEYPVRTTTVSESFHSQKWTSDIPSEAIAPMWADGSRHYFIGEMAQLRDGRLVVPTAWY
;
A
#
# COMPACT_ATOMS: atom_id res chain seq x y z
N MET A 1 21.69 10.53 -5.01
CA MET A 1 20.57 10.80 -4.09
C MET A 1 19.77 9.55 -3.75
N PHE A 2 19.17 8.86 -4.73
CA PHE A 2 18.35 7.66 -4.49
C PHE A 2 19.06 6.59 -3.64
N LEU A 3 20.29 6.19 -4.00
CA LEU A 3 21.03 5.14 -3.27
C LEU A 3 21.32 5.52 -1.80
N LEU A 4 21.59 6.80 -1.52
CA LEU A 4 21.79 7.28 -0.15
C LEU A 4 20.49 7.25 0.66
N ASP A 5 19.38 7.61 0.02
CA ASP A 5 18.05 7.55 0.65
C ASP A 5 17.62 6.10 0.92
N MET A 6 17.81 5.21 -0.07
CA MET A 6 17.57 3.78 0.09
C MET A 6 18.38 3.22 1.26
N LEU A 7 19.69 3.50 1.32
CA LEU A 7 20.57 3.06 2.40
C LEU A 7 20.14 3.60 3.77
N ALA A 8 19.64 4.82 3.84
CA ALA A 8 19.12 5.42 5.08
C ALA A 8 17.77 4.84 5.53
N ASN A 9 16.99 4.28 4.60
CA ASN A 9 15.62 3.81 4.83
C ASN A 9 15.47 2.27 4.77
N LEU A 10 16.58 1.53 4.81
CA LEU A 10 16.54 0.06 4.83
C LEU A 10 15.85 -0.44 6.12
N PRO A 11 14.78 -1.27 6.03
CA PRO A 11 13.95 -1.65 7.19
C PRO A 11 14.70 -2.28 8.35
N ARG A 12 15.83 -2.95 8.06
CA ARG A 12 16.64 -3.68 9.04
C ARG A 12 18.00 -3.05 9.31
N LEU A 13 18.29 -1.88 8.72
CA LEU A 13 19.55 -1.17 8.91
C LEU A 13 19.26 0.25 9.40
N ARG A 14 19.24 0.43 10.72
CA ARG A 14 19.02 1.75 11.33
C ARG A 14 20.35 2.50 11.42
N LEU A 15 20.53 3.47 10.54
CA LEU A 15 21.69 4.35 10.58
C LEU A 15 21.38 5.61 11.39
N SER A 16 22.25 5.95 12.33
CA SER A 16 22.16 7.21 13.06
C SER A 16 22.54 8.38 12.15
N SER A 17 22.23 9.60 12.60
CA SER A 17 22.72 10.81 11.94
C SER A 17 24.24 10.84 11.80
N ASP A 18 24.97 10.27 12.78
CA ASP A 18 26.43 10.23 12.76
C ASP A 18 26.95 9.19 11.78
N HIS A 19 26.31 8.03 11.67
CA HIS A 19 26.64 7.05 10.62
C HIS A 19 26.45 7.67 9.22
N LEU A 20 25.35 8.39 8.99
CA LEU A 20 25.11 9.03 7.69
C LEU A 20 26.12 10.15 7.40
N ARG A 21 26.50 10.95 8.40
CA ARG A 21 27.56 11.96 8.25
C ARG A 21 28.90 11.32 7.91
N PHE A 22 29.25 10.23 8.58
CA PHE A 22 30.47 9.48 8.32
C PHE A 22 30.49 8.90 6.91
N ILE A 23 29.40 8.31 6.44
CA ILE A 23 29.27 7.79 5.08
C ILE A 23 29.43 8.90 4.03
N LEU A 24 28.75 10.05 4.22
CA LEU A 24 28.89 11.19 3.32
C LEU A 24 30.32 11.75 3.30
N TRP A 25 30.98 11.77 4.45
CA TRP A 25 32.39 12.15 4.55
C TRP A 25 33.29 11.18 3.79
N MET A 26 33.14 9.86 4.02
CA MET A 26 33.92 8.85 3.29
C MET A 26 33.74 8.97 1.77
N LEU A 27 32.51 9.15 1.28
CA LEU A 27 32.25 9.32 -0.16
C LEU A 27 33.00 10.53 -0.73
N LYS A 28 33.11 11.61 0.06
CA LYS A 28 33.86 12.80 -0.32
C LYS A 28 35.37 12.54 -0.36
N GLU A 29 35.91 11.85 0.63
CA GLU A 29 37.35 11.49 0.67
C GLU A 29 37.73 10.51 -0.44
N LEU A 30 36.80 9.63 -0.84
CA LEU A 30 36.97 8.71 -1.98
C LEU A 30 36.84 9.40 -3.34
N GLY A 31 36.64 10.72 -3.38
CA GLY A 31 36.57 11.49 -4.62
C GLY A 31 35.27 11.30 -5.42
N VAL A 32 34.21 10.79 -4.80
CA VAL A 32 32.89 10.67 -5.47
C VAL A 32 32.36 12.07 -5.76
N SER A 33 31.97 12.33 -7.01
CA SER A 33 31.39 13.62 -7.41
C SER A 33 29.96 13.78 -6.87
N ASP A 34 29.52 15.03 -6.70
CA ASP A 34 28.14 15.39 -6.36
C ASP A 34 27.58 14.81 -5.04
N VAL A 35 28.47 14.49 -4.08
CA VAL A 35 28.06 14.07 -2.74
C VAL A 35 27.36 15.23 -2.03
N PRO A 36 26.09 15.07 -1.60
CA PRO A 36 25.37 16.14 -0.94
C PRO A 36 25.93 16.40 0.47
N SER A 37 25.81 17.64 0.93
CA SER A 37 25.95 17.89 2.36
C SER A 37 24.84 17.18 3.13
N TYR A 38 25.10 16.81 4.38
CA TYR A 38 24.10 16.19 5.25
C TYR A 38 22.80 17.02 5.31
N LYS A 39 22.92 18.35 5.35
CA LYS A 39 21.78 19.27 5.34
C LYS A 39 20.98 19.16 4.04
N ARG A 40 21.65 19.19 2.87
CA ARG A 40 20.99 19.07 1.56
C ARG A 40 20.31 17.71 1.40
N PHE A 41 20.94 16.65 1.91
CA PHE A 41 20.35 15.32 1.93
C PHE A 41 19.05 15.29 2.76
N ARG A 42 19.06 15.80 4.00
CA ARG A 42 17.85 15.87 4.84
C ARG A 42 16.74 16.73 4.24
N GLN A 43 17.08 17.89 3.67
CA GLN A 43 16.12 18.73 2.95
C GLN A 43 15.45 17.95 1.82
N LYS A 44 16.21 17.15 1.07
CA LYS A 44 15.65 16.33 -0.01
C LYS A 44 14.74 15.22 0.51
N GLN A 45 15.08 14.60 1.64
CA GLN A 45 14.21 13.62 2.29
C GLN A 45 12.89 14.25 2.77
N ASP A 46 12.94 15.45 3.34
CA ASP A 46 11.75 16.18 3.77
C ASP A 46 10.86 16.58 2.58
N GLU A 47 11.45 16.98 1.46
CA GLU A 47 10.72 17.22 0.21
C GLU A 47 10.01 15.95 -0.28
N LEU A 48 10.72 14.81 -0.33
CA LEU A 48 10.14 13.53 -0.77
C LEU A 48 9.00 13.08 0.16
N ASN A 49 9.18 13.20 1.48
CA ASN A 49 8.15 12.86 2.45
C ASN A 49 6.88 13.71 2.27
N LYS A 50 7.04 15.01 1.97
CA LYS A 50 5.91 15.89 1.65
C LYS A 50 5.20 15.48 0.37
N MET A 51 5.92 15.00 -0.64
CA MET A 51 5.33 14.49 -1.87
C MET A 51 4.53 13.20 -1.65
N MET A 52 5.00 12.31 -0.76
CA MET A 52 4.40 10.99 -0.54
C MET A 52 3.13 11.01 0.31
N HIS A 53 2.74 12.14 0.92
CA HIS A 53 1.47 12.36 1.65
C HIS A 53 1.01 11.27 2.64
N ILE A 54 1.89 10.34 3.07
CA ILE A 54 1.54 9.32 4.08
C ILE A 54 1.47 10.00 5.44
N ARG A 55 0.26 10.05 6.03
CA ARG A 55 0.06 10.68 7.33
C ARG A 55 0.50 9.74 8.44
N THR A 56 1.60 10.06 9.12
CA THR A 56 2.03 9.35 10.33
C THR A 56 1.49 10.04 11.58
N GLN A 57 0.75 9.29 12.40
CA GLN A 57 0.16 9.78 13.65
C GLN A 57 0.88 9.19 14.86
N LEU A 58 1.17 10.04 15.85
CA LEU A 58 1.60 9.58 17.16
C LEU A 58 0.40 8.96 17.89
N LYS A 59 0.58 7.76 18.41
CA LYS A 59 -0.38 7.03 19.23
C LYS A 59 0.26 6.66 20.56
N ARG A 60 -0.57 6.55 21.60
CA ARG A 60 -0.16 6.08 22.91
C ARG A 60 -0.90 4.79 23.21
N SER A 61 -0.15 3.74 23.56
CA SER A 61 -0.75 2.47 23.95
C SER A 61 -1.45 2.60 25.30
N PRO A 62 -2.38 1.70 25.65
CA PRO A 62 -3.02 1.71 26.97
C PRO A 62 -2.02 1.62 28.13
N LYS A 63 -0.84 1.02 27.90
CA LYS A 63 0.26 0.93 28.88
C LYS A 63 1.17 2.16 28.90
N GLY A 64 0.83 3.22 28.16
CA GLY A 64 1.55 4.49 28.15
C GLY A 64 2.71 4.58 27.15
N GLY A 65 3.07 3.50 26.44
CA GLY A 65 4.13 3.51 25.43
C GLY A 65 3.72 4.31 24.20
N VAL A 66 4.62 5.16 23.68
CA VAL A 66 4.39 5.94 22.46
C VAL A 66 4.84 5.13 21.25
N PHE A 67 4.00 5.09 20.21
CA PHE A 67 4.34 4.53 18.91
C PHE A 67 3.78 5.41 17.79
N TYR A 68 4.28 5.21 16.58
CA TYR A 68 3.85 5.95 15.40
C TYR A 68 3.11 5.00 14.47
N GLN A 69 1.99 5.44 13.93
CA GLN A 69 1.15 4.66 13.03
C GLN A 69 0.92 5.45 11.74
N ASN A 70 1.24 4.84 10.62
CA ASN A 70 0.88 5.38 9.31
C ASN A 70 -0.63 5.21 9.07
N ASN A 71 -1.24 6.20 8.43
CA ASN A 71 -2.64 6.15 8.04
C ASN A 71 -2.86 5.02 7.02
N MET A 72 -3.79 4.12 7.32
CA MET A 72 -4.04 2.94 6.49
C MET A 72 -4.58 3.29 5.10
N ALA A 73 -5.44 4.31 4.99
CA ALA A 73 -6.00 4.71 3.70
C ALA A 73 -4.92 5.25 2.76
N ASP A 74 -3.95 6.00 3.30
CA ASP A 74 -2.82 6.52 2.52
C ASP A 74 -1.93 5.37 2.00
N LEU A 75 -1.72 4.32 2.80
CA LEU A 75 -0.96 3.14 2.39
C LEU A 75 -1.70 2.37 1.28
N LEU A 76 -3.00 2.10 1.47
CA LEU A 76 -3.82 1.42 0.47
C LEU A 76 -3.87 2.18 -0.85
N ALA A 77 -3.94 3.51 -0.82
CA ALA A 77 -3.91 4.34 -2.02
C ALA A 77 -2.61 4.16 -2.82
N ILE A 78 -1.47 4.03 -2.14
CA ILE A 78 -0.17 3.78 -2.79
C ILE A 78 -0.13 2.39 -3.42
N ASP A 79 -0.61 1.38 -2.70
CA ASP A 79 -0.67 0.00 -3.23
C ASP A 79 -1.59 -0.09 -4.45
N TRP A 80 -2.72 0.63 -4.44
CA TRP A 80 -3.63 0.69 -5.58
C TRP A 80 -3.07 1.46 -6.79
N ALA A 81 -2.28 2.49 -6.53
CA ALA A 81 -1.65 3.31 -7.56
C ALA A 81 -0.42 2.65 -8.20
N ASN A 82 0.22 1.69 -7.51
CA ASN A 82 1.38 0.97 -8.02
C ASN A 82 0.95 -0.14 -9.00
N PRO A 83 1.29 -0.08 -10.30
CA PRO A 83 0.91 -1.10 -11.27
C PRO A 83 1.40 -2.51 -10.91
N GLU A 84 2.58 -2.62 -10.32
CA GLU A 84 3.17 -3.90 -9.92
C GLU A 84 2.40 -4.52 -8.75
N THR A 85 2.05 -3.73 -7.73
CA THR A 85 1.25 -4.22 -6.59
C THR A 85 -0.19 -4.48 -7.02
N ARG A 86 -0.78 -3.58 -7.82
CA ARG A 86 -2.17 -3.61 -8.25
C ARG A 86 -2.56 -4.90 -8.95
N ALA A 87 -1.64 -5.49 -9.72
CA ALA A 87 -1.84 -6.75 -10.43
C ALA A 87 -2.06 -7.96 -9.51
N TRP A 88 -1.63 -7.88 -8.25
CA TRP A 88 -1.77 -8.94 -7.24
C TRP A 88 -2.86 -8.67 -6.21
N LEU A 89 -3.54 -7.52 -6.30
CA LEU A 89 -4.64 -7.20 -5.39
C LEU A 89 -5.91 -7.92 -5.88
N GLU A 90 -6.36 -8.87 -5.07
CA GLU A 90 -7.63 -9.56 -5.28
C GLU A 90 -8.77 -8.77 -4.63
N GLU A 91 -9.74 -8.36 -5.45
CA GLU A 91 -10.88 -7.55 -5.03
C GLU A 91 -12.07 -8.43 -4.62
N TYR A 92 -12.15 -9.65 -5.18
CA TYR A 92 -13.30 -10.52 -5.05
C TYR A 92 -12.98 -11.76 -4.22
N PRO A 93 -13.96 -12.34 -3.52
CA PRO A 93 -13.77 -13.63 -2.88
C PRO A 93 -13.56 -14.72 -3.90
N VAL A 94 -12.55 -15.55 -3.71
CA VAL A 94 -12.29 -16.68 -4.60
C VAL A 94 -12.70 -17.96 -3.89
N ARG A 95 -13.64 -18.70 -4.47
CA ARG A 95 -14.08 -19.99 -3.95
C ARG A 95 -13.13 -21.08 -4.41
N THR A 96 -12.50 -21.75 -3.46
CA THR A 96 -11.54 -22.82 -3.71
C THR A 96 -11.62 -23.89 -2.63
N THR A 97 -11.13 -25.09 -2.95
CA THR A 97 -11.00 -26.19 -1.97
C THR A 97 -9.81 -26.00 -1.03
N THR A 98 -8.83 -25.19 -1.41
CA THR A 98 -7.57 -25.00 -0.67
C THR A 98 -7.38 -23.54 -0.31
N VAL A 99 -7.35 -23.24 0.99
CA VAL A 99 -7.17 -21.86 1.49
C VAL A 99 -5.68 -21.55 1.62
N SER A 100 -5.16 -20.74 0.70
CA SER A 100 -3.79 -20.19 0.77
C SER A 100 -3.73 -18.69 1.06
N GLU A 101 -4.81 -17.96 0.77
CA GLU A 101 -4.86 -16.49 0.80
C GLU A 101 -6.11 -16.03 1.56
N SER A 102 -6.14 -14.75 1.98
CA SER A 102 -7.25 -14.20 2.78
C SER A 102 -8.58 -14.21 2.04
N PHE A 103 -8.59 -13.93 0.73
CA PHE A 103 -9.77 -13.90 -0.12
C PHE A 103 -10.34 -15.31 -0.42
N HIS A 104 -9.58 -16.37 -0.12
CA HIS A 104 -10.06 -17.76 -0.14
C HIS A 104 -10.82 -18.16 1.13
N SER A 105 -10.74 -17.36 2.19
CA SER A 105 -11.26 -17.74 3.50
C SER A 105 -12.79 -17.86 3.50
N GLN A 106 -13.33 -18.76 4.33
CA GLN A 106 -14.77 -18.89 4.56
C GLN A 106 -15.38 -17.55 5.01
N LYS A 107 -14.64 -16.80 5.83
CA LYS A 107 -15.05 -15.47 6.29
C LYS A 107 -15.36 -14.53 5.14
N TRP A 108 -14.54 -14.57 4.09
CA TRP A 108 -14.66 -13.70 2.94
C TRP A 108 -15.63 -14.24 1.87
N THR A 109 -15.81 -15.56 1.79
CA THR A 109 -16.66 -16.18 0.77
C THR A 109 -18.12 -16.39 1.21
N SER A 110 -18.38 -16.46 2.53
CA SER A 110 -19.69 -16.85 3.08
C SER A 110 -20.14 -16.07 4.32
N ASP A 111 -19.24 -15.69 5.25
CA ASP A 111 -19.67 -15.18 6.57
C ASP A 111 -20.05 -13.69 6.57
N ILE A 112 -19.49 -12.91 5.64
CA ILE A 112 -19.79 -11.48 5.49
C ILE A 112 -20.83 -11.30 4.37
N PRO A 113 -21.84 -10.42 4.52
CA PRO A 113 -22.79 -10.12 3.46
C PRO A 113 -22.10 -9.68 2.16
N SER A 114 -22.56 -10.17 1.01
CA SER A 114 -21.96 -9.91 -0.30
C SER A 114 -21.85 -8.42 -0.61
N GLU A 115 -22.86 -7.64 -0.19
CA GLU A 115 -22.92 -6.18 -0.38
C GLU A 115 -21.82 -5.44 0.39
N ALA A 116 -21.31 -6.02 1.47
CA ALA A 116 -20.24 -5.45 2.28
C ALA A 116 -18.84 -5.85 1.76
N ILE A 117 -18.73 -6.94 1.00
CA ILE A 117 -17.45 -7.42 0.47
C ILE A 117 -17.16 -6.81 -0.90
N ALA A 118 -18.02 -7.09 -1.87
CA ALA A 118 -17.87 -6.68 -3.26
C ALA A 118 -19.26 -6.28 -3.78
N PRO A 119 -19.69 -5.03 -3.58
CA PRO A 119 -21.03 -4.59 -3.98
C PRO A 119 -21.21 -4.50 -5.51
N MET A 120 -20.11 -4.49 -6.25
CA MET A 120 -20.08 -4.15 -7.67
C MET A 120 -19.05 -5.00 -8.40
N TRP A 121 -19.37 -5.40 -9.64
CA TRP A 121 -18.42 -5.89 -10.63
C TRP A 121 -18.15 -4.82 -11.68
N ALA A 122 -16.88 -4.57 -11.98
CA ALA A 122 -16.46 -3.63 -13.02
C ALA A 122 -15.95 -4.36 -14.27
N ASP A 123 -16.66 -4.20 -15.38
CA ASP A 123 -16.24 -4.63 -16.72
C ASP A 123 -15.89 -3.39 -17.57
N GLY A 124 -14.66 -2.90 -17.39
CA GLY A 124 -14.19 -1.67 -18.03
C GLY A 124 -15.01 -0.46 -17.59
N SER A 125 -15.79 0.12 -18.50
CA SER A 125 -16.66 1.28 -18.22
C SER A 125 -18.07 0.90 -17.77
N ARG A 126 -18.38 -0.40 -17.63
CA ARG A 126 -19.69 -0.89 -17.21
C ARG A 126 -19.59 -1.45 -15.81
N HIS A 127 -20.50 -1.03 -14.95
CA HIS A 127 -20.56 -1.46 -13.56
C HIS A 127 -21.87 -2.18 -13.32
N TYR A 128 -21.80 -3.30 -12.62
CA TYR A 128 -22.94 -4.14 -12.26
C TYR A 128 -23.02 -4.25 -10.75
N PHE A 129 -24.13 -3.84 -10.16
CA PHE A 129 -24.30 -3.86 -8.71
C PHE A 129 -25.14 -5.05 -8.26
N ILE A 130 -24.85 -5.53 -7.05
CA ILE A 130 -25.70 -6.53 -6.38
C ILE A 130 -27.08 -5.93 -6.16
N GLY A 131 -28.13 -6.72 -6.43
CA GLY A 131 -29.53 -6.30 -6.28
C GLY A 131 -30.08 -5.47 -7.45
N GLU A 132 -29.26 -5.10 -8.43
CA GLU A 132 -29.71 -4.42 -9.64
C GLU A 132 -29.95 -5.38 -10.80
N MET A 133 -30.89 -5.05 -11.68
CA MET A 133 -31.16 -5.86 -12.87
C MET A 133 -30.01 -5.72 -13.87
N ALA A 134 -29.43 -6.86 -14.26
CA ALA A 134 -28.40 -6.96 -15.27
C ALA A 134 -28.87 -7.85 -16.43
N GLN A 135 -28.36 -7.59 -17.64
CA GLN A 135 -28.65 -8.40 -18.80
C GLN A 135 -27.43 -9.26 -19.19
N LEU A 136 -27.64 -10.55 -19.34
CA LEU A 136 -26.64 -11.49 -19.87
C LEU A 136 -26.48 -11.29 -21.39
N ARG A 137 -25.39 -11.80 -21.96
CA ARG A 137 -25.11 -11.71 -23.41
C ARG A 137 -26.19 -12.37 -24.29
N ASP A 138 -26.94 -13.33 -23.74
CA ASP A 138 -28.05 -14.02 -24.40
C ASP A 138 -29.40 -13.30 -24.26
N GLY A 139 -29.41 -12.12 -23.64
CA GLY A 139 -30.59 -11.28 -23.47
C GLY A 139 -31.40 -11.55 -22.20
N ARG A 140 -31.08 -12.61 -21.43
CA ARG A 140 -31.78 -12.89 -20.15
C ARG A 140 -31.48 -11.82 -19.11
N LEU A 141 -32.49 -11.49 -18.33
CA LEU A 141 -32.39 -10.57 -17.20
C LEU A 141 -32.15 -11.36 -15.92
N VAL A 142 -31.16 -10.91 -15.14
CA VAL A 142 -30.76 -11.51 -13.86
C VAL A 142 -30.59 -10.41 -12.82
N VAL A 143 -30.63 -10.80 -11.54
CA VAL A 143 -30.25 -9.92 -10.42
C VAL A 143 -29.07 -10.58 -9.72
N PRO A 144 -27.85 -10.02 -9.81
CA PRO A 144 -26.69 -10.56 -9.12
C PRO A 144 -26.86 -10.49 -7.61
N THR A 145 -26.47 -11.57 -6.91
CA THR A 145 -26.53 -11.66 -5.44
C THR A 145 -25.13 -11.70 -4.79
N ALA A 146 -24.09 -11.95 -5.58
CA ALA A 146 -22.69 -11.98 -5.15
C ALA A 146 -21.76 -11.96 -6.37
N TRP A 147 -20.51 -11.52 -6.16
CA TRP A 147 -19.40 -11.59 -7.11
C TRP A 147 -18.29 -12.45 -6.53
N TYR A 148 -17.65 -13.27 -7.37
CA TYR A 148 -16.57 -14.19 -7.04
C TYR A 148 -15.56 -14.24 -8.18
#